data_AF-A0A0U4AUE7-F1
#
_entry.id   AF-A0A0U4AUE7-F1
#
_cell.length_a   1.000
_cell.length_b   1.000
_cell.length_c   1.000
_cell.angle_alpha   90.00
_cell.angle_beta   90.00
_cell.angle_gamma   90.00
#
_symmetry.space_group_name_H-M   'P 1'
#
loop_
_entity.id
_entity.type
_entity.pdbx_description
1 polymer ?
#
loop_
_entity_poly.entity_id
_entity_poly.type
_entity_poly.pdbx_seq_one_letter_code
_entity_poly.pdbx_strand_id
1 'polypeptide(L)'
;MLVNKGFASVAQHNPPAVDVTSEPSKDKSEPPSENRIVEELFSTLSHSTDDAVSEPDHEAPSPAFPHPDDQAPTEEISNNLNTLTLSEPPVETRLTYTEQTLPDVGVRFDVNVTQVDRPDLVYIIQRASVTEGETSLSDDSIDNTAFSAYEDLTELWELSENINSDGFFGEDAKVPSNQVKKGMACIGRYSSDGQLYRALVLRVDHEEGVADLEYVDYGTKETVPIESIKPISHALLSLPVQSSKVRVYGLKPRKDAEGKKLHDSDWTVETMKEFYNMVANKRLIAEIIDKTISPPTIHLYDRCLREDSTTGQTDDVLIGQLMQNNNLAEYEI
;
A
#
# COMPACT_ATOMS: atom_id res chain seq x y z
N MET A 1 -48.40 -7.67 10.52
CA MET A 1 -48.34 -7.23 9.11
C MET A 1 -47.02 -6.47 8.94
N LEU A 2 -46.00 -7.13 8.40
CA LEU A 2 -44.82 -6.43 7.89
C LEU A 2 -45.07 -6.08 6.42
N VAL A 3 -44.63 -4.91 5.99
CA VAL A 3 -44.80 -4.42 4.62
C VAL A 3 -43.44 -4.36 3.96
N ASN A 4 -43.28 -5.12 2.86
CA ASN A 4 -42.09 -5.08 2.02
C ASN A 4 -41.77 -3.65 1.56
N LYS A 5 -40.49 -3.29 1.56
CA LYS A 5 -39.92 -2.35 0.60
C LYS A 5 -38.84 -3.08 -0.18
N GLY A 6 -38.98 -3.06 -1.50
CA GLY A 6 -38.14 -3.85 -2.40
C GLY A 6 -36.74 -3.27 -2.56
N PHE A 7 -35.80 -4.15 -2.89
CA PHE A 7 -34.46 -3.79 -3.34
C PHE A 7 -34.53 -3.04 -4.67
N ALA A 8 -33.78 -1.94 -4.78
CA ALA A 8 -33.50 -1.29 -6.06
C ALA A 8 -32.11 -1.74 -6.53
N SER A 9 -32.00 -2.13 -7.80
CA SER A 9 -30.71 -2.47 -8.42
C SER A 9 -29.83 -1.22 -8.53
N VAL A 10 -28.60 -1.29 -8.02
CA VAL A 10 -27.58 -0.25 -8.24
C VAL A 10 -27.04 -0.44 -9.65
N ALA A 11 -27.52 0.39 -10.58
CA ALA A 11 -27.12 0.35 -11.96
C ALA A 11 -25.65 0.78 -12.13
N GLN A 12 -24.88 -0.02 -12.89
CA GLN A 12 -23.57 0.37 -13.38
C GLN A 12 -23.68 1.68 -14.19
N HIS A 13 -22.87 2.69 -13.87
CA HIS A 13 -22.70 3.87 -14.70
C HIS A 13 -21.39 3.78 -15.46
N ASN A 14 -21.43 3.14 -16.63
CA ASN A 14 -20.44 3.39 -17.67
C ASN A 14 -20.69 4.80 -18.27
N PRO A 15 -19.63 5.58 -18.55
CA PRO A 15 -19.77 6.82 -19.31
C PRO A 15 -20.23 6.51 -20.75
N PRO A 16 -21.04 7.38 -21.37
CA PRO A 16 -21.55 7.16 -22.73
C PRO A 16 -20.46 7.30 -23.78
N ALA A 17 -20.51 6.48 -24.83
CA ALA A 17 -19.67 6.64 -26.01
C ALA A 17 -20.04 7.94 -26.75
N VAL A 18 -19.02 8.71 -27.16
CA VAL A 18 -19.20 9.99 -27.87
C VAL A 18 -19.01 9.76 -29.38
N ASP A 19 -20.07 9.99 -30.15
CA ASP A 19 -20.00 10.05 -31.61
C ASP A 19 -19.56 11.45 -32.08
N VAL A 20 -18.80 11.51 -33.17
CA VAL A 20 -18.02 12.69 -33.56
C VAL A 20 -18.78 13.53 -34.60
N THR A 21 -19.25 14.72 -34.22
CA THR A 21 -19.30 15.88 -35.14
C THR A 21 -19.43 17.24 -34.40
N SER A 22 -18.75 18.26 -34.95
CA SER A 22 -18.80 19.71 -34.63
C SER A 22 -18.12 20.25 -33.36
N GLU A 23 -16.98 20.92 -33.56
CA GLU A 23 -16.40 22.00 -32.72
C GLU A 23 -17.10 23.37 -32.97
N PRO A 24 -16.82 24.47 -32.21
CA PRO A 24 -15.88 24.65 -31.08
C PRO A 24 -16.60 25.20 -29.81
N SER A 25 -15.98 25.68 -28.72
CA SER A 25 -14.58 26.00 -28.36
C SER A 25 -14.35 25.96 -26.84
N LYS A 26 -13.13 25.61 -26.40
CA LYS A 26 -12.34 26.07 -25.20
C LYS A 26 -13.15 26.53 -23.96
N ASP A 27 -12.98 25.96 -22.76
CA ASP A 27 -11.69 25.71 -22.09
C ASP A 27 -11.89 24.85 -20.83
N LYS A 28 -11.39 23.61 -20.82
CA LYS A 28 -11.22 22.73 -19.64
C LYS A 28 -10.05 21.80 -19.90
N SER A 29 -9.13 21.68 -18.95
CA SER A 29 -7.98 20.79 -19.02
C SER A 29 -8.41 19.31 -18.97
N GLU A 30 -8.01 18.53 -19.97
CA GLU A 30 -8.12 17.08 -19.97
C GLU A 30 -7.23 16.44 -18.89
N PRO A 31 -7.56 15.23 -18.39
CA PRO A 31 -6.62 14.44 -17.59
C PRO A 31 -5.35 14.12 -18.41
N PRO A 32 -4.18 13.97 -17.76
CA PRO A 32 -2.94 13.68 -18.47
C PRO A 32 -3.02 12.35 -19.21
N SER A 33 -2.60 12.33 -20.48
CA SER A 33 -2.60 11.13 -21.31
C SER A 33 -1.55 10.11 -20.85
N GLU A 34 -1.76 8.84 -21.18
CA GLU A 34 -0.99 7.68 -20.68
C GLU A 34 0.53 7.82 -20.82
N ASN A 35 1.02 8.50 -21.86
CA ASN A 35 2.44 8.79 -22.05
C ASN A 35 3.07 9.56 -20.88
N ARG A 36 2.32 10.44 -20.21
CA ARG A 36 2.83 11.26 -19.11
C ARG A 36 3.07 10.47 -17.83
N ILE A 37 2.29 9.43 -17.57
CA ILE A 37 2.49 8.54 -16.40
C ILE A 37 3.77 7.71 -16.57
N VAL A 38 4.03 7.21 -17.79
CA VAL A 38 5.30 6.53 -18.09
C VAL A 38 6.48 7.50 -18.02
N GLU A 39 6.35 8.73 -18.53
CA GLU A 39 7.42 9.74 -18.43
C GLU A 39 7.68 10.22 -16.99
N GLU A 40 6.67 10.34 -16.12
CA GLU A 40 6.85 10.67 -14.70
C GLU A 40 7.63 9.55 -13.96
N LEU A 41 7.37 8.27 -14.28
CA LEU A 41 8.19 7.12 -13.84
C LEU A 41 9.64 7.15 -14.39
N PHE A 42 9.87 7.67 -15.61
CA PHE A 42 11.23 7.81 -16.14
C PHE A 42 11.99 9.03 -15.56
N SER A 43 11.29 10.10 -15.15
CA SER A 43 11.92 11.29 -14.56
C SER A 43 12.54 11.02 -13.18
N THR A 44 11.90 10.17 -12.38
CA THR A 44 12.37 9.72 -11.06
C THR A 44 13.51 8.70 -11.16
N LEU A 45 13.56 7.90 -12.24
CA LEU A 45 14.62 6.92 -12.50
C LEU A 45 15.90 7.50 -13.15
N SER A 46 15.94 8.80 -13.47
CA SER A 46 17.03 9.46 -14.22
C SER A 46 17.81 10.53 -13.45
N HIS A 47 17.34 11.00 -12.29
CA HIS A 47 18.07 11.97 -11.44
C HIS A 47 19.10 11.32 -10.50
N SER A 48 19.93 10.43 -11.05
CA SER A 48 21.04 9.77 -10.34
C SER A 48 22.18 9.50 -11.32
N THR A 49 22.93 10.55 -11.67
CA THR A 49 24.22 10.44 -12.35
C THR A 49 25.27 11.20 -11.55
N ASP A 50 26.31 10.48 -11.11
CA ASP A 50 27.50 11.05 -10.51
C ASP A 50 28.20 12.05 -11.44
N ASP A 51 28.92 13.03 -10.86
CA ASP A 51 30.38 13.05 -11.01
C ASP A 51 31.06 13.95 -9.96
N ALA A 52 32.20 13.48 -9.43
CA ALA A 52 33.05 14.20 -8.49
C ALA A 52 33.92 15.26 -9.24
N VAL A 53 34.66 16.18 -8.60
CA VAL A 53 35.89 15.97 -7.80
C VAL A 53 36.35 17.35 -7.27
N SER A 54 36.84 17.43 -6.02
CA SER A 54 38.11 18.13 -5.64
C SER A 54 38.26 18.27 -4.10
N GLU A 55 39.22 17.54 -3.54
CA GLU A 55 39.85 17.80 -2.23
C GLU A 55 40.84 19.00 -2.34
N PRO A 56 41.28 19.69 -1.25
CA PRO A 56 42.12 19.05 -0.21
C PRO A 56 41.98 19.54 1.25
N ASP A 57 42.56 18.73 2.15
CA ASP A 57 43.21 19.05 3.44
C ASP A 57 42.63 20.10 4.40
N HIS A 58 42.35 19.69 5.65
CA HIS A 58 43.13 20.17 6.81
C HIS A 58 42.84 19.38 8.13
N GLU A 59 43.87 19.36 8.98
CA GLU A 59 44.07 18.60 10.23
C GLU A 59 42.93 18.55 11.29
N ALA A 60 42.96 17.46 12.06
CA ALA A 60 42.14 17.23 13.27
C ALA A 60 42.59 18.10 14.47
N PRO A 61 41.85 18.09 15.62
CA PRO A 61 42.03 17.02 16.59
C PRO A 61 40.76 16.55 17.34
N SER A 62 40.81 15.31 17.85
CA SER A 62 39.81 14.72 18.75
C SER A 62 39.95 15.16 20.21
N PRO A 63 38.86 15.06 21.00
CA PRO A 63 38.90 14.74 22.43
C PRO A 63 38.25 13.36 22.67
N ALA A 64 38.99 12.32 23.05
CA ALA A 64 39.49 12.04 24.40
C ALA A 64 38.41 11.55 25.38
N PHE A 65 38.21 10.23 25.45
CA PHE A 65 37.49 9.55 26.53
C PHE A 65 38.36 9.48 27.80
N PRO A 66 37.81 9.72 29.00
CA PRO A 66 38.48 9.38 30.27
C PRO A 66 38.24 7.89 30.63
N HIS A 67 39.31 7.17 30.94
CA HIS A 67 39.27 5.86 31.61
C HIS A 67 39.11 6.05 33.14
N PRO A 68 38.69 5.01 33.91
CA PRO A 68 38.37 5.13 35.32
C PRO A 68 39.56 4.82 36.23
N ASP A 69 39.58 5.44 37.40
CA ASP A 69 39.88 4.81 38.70
C ASP A 69 39.66 5.84 39.81
N ASP A 70 38.78 5.54 40.77
CA ASP A 70 39.14 5.62 42.19
C ASP A 70 38.16 4.84 43.08
N GLN A 71 38.65 4.33 44.21
CA GLN A 71 37.92 3.36 45.04
C GLN A 71 37.04 4.01 46.13
N ALA A 72 36.10 3.20 46.63
CA ALA A 72 35.07 3.51 47.62
C ALA A 72 35.57 4.15 48.95
N PRO A 73 34.64 4.63 49.79
CA PRO A 73 34.19 3.71 50.83
C PRO A 73 32.66 3.62 51.04
N THR A 74 32.31 2.53 51.72
CA THR A 74 30.99 2.11 52.21
C THR A 74 30.32 3.08 53.19
N GLU A 75 28.99 3.20 53.14
CA GLU A 75 28.12 3.18 54.34
C GLU A 75 26.77 2.51 54.04
N GLU A 76 26.31 1.65 54.94
CA GLU A 76 24.93 1.14 54.96
C GLU A 76 24.03 2.14 55.70
N ILE A 77 22.99 2.66 55.05
CA ILE A 77 21.86 3.29 55.76
C ILE A 77 20.55 2.72 55.23
N SER A 78 19.99 1.79 56.00
CA SER A 78 18.62 1.32 55.84
C SER A 78 17.63 2.45 56.16
N ASN A 79 16.73 2.79 55.24
CA ASN A 79 15.50 3.51 55.58
C ASN A 79 14.35 3.15 54.63
N ASN A 80 13.33 2.49 55.18
CA ASN A 80 12.03 2.34 54.54
C ASN A 80 11.33 3.69 54.45
N LEU A 81 10.92 4.11 53.25
CA LEU A 81 9.91 5.15 53.06
C LEU A 81 9.07 4.85 51.82
N ASN A 82 7.82 4.47 52.08
CA ASN A 82 6.63 4.60 51.23
C ASN A 82 6.80 4.40 49.72
N THR A 83 6.42 3.21 49.24
CA THR A 83 6.01 3.00 47.84
C THR A 83 4.75 3.81 47.53
N LEU A 84 4.93 5.08 47.18
CA LEU A 84 4.00 5.78 46.31
C LEU A 84 4.06 5.07 44.96
N THR A 85 3.02 4.29 44.66
CA THR A 85 2.80 3.81 43.30
C THR A 85 2.56 5.04 42.42
N LEU A 86 3.61 5.47 41.74
CA LEU A 86 3.46 6.25 40.51
C LEU A 86 2.61 5.38 39.59
N SER A 87 1.32 5.70 39.51
CA SER A 87 0.48 5.21 38.44
C SER A 87 1.20 5.54 37.14
N GLU A 88 1.42 4.54 36.29
CA GLU A 88 1.98 4.75 34.96
C GLU A 88 1.22 5.91 34.29
N PRO A 89 1.90 6.85 33.61
CA PRO A 89 1.21 7.89 32.88
C PRO A 89 0.20 7.22 31.95
N PRO A 90 -1.03 7.76 31.81
CA PRO A 90 -2.04 7.14 30.95
C PRO A 90 -1.41 6.92 29.58
N VAL A 91 -1.37 5.66 29.15
CA VAL A 91 -0.76 5.26 27.88
C VAL A 91 -1.36 6.15 26.80
N GLU A 92 -0.56 7.06 26.24
CA GLU A 92 -0.98 7.85 25.09
C GLU A 92 -1.44 6.84 24.03
N THR A 93 -2.74 6.83 23.74
CA THR A 93 -3.35 5.82 22.89
C THR A 93 -2.80 5.96 21.49
N ARG A 94 -1.76 5.18 21.20
CA ARG A 94 -1.00 5.25 19.97
C ARG A 94 -1.96 5.07 18.80
N LEU A 95 -2.04 6.08 17.96
CA LEU A 95 -2.83 6.05 16.73
C LEU A 95 -2.16 5.06 15.76
N THR A 96 -2.75 3.87 15.64
CA THR A 96 -2.29 2.77 14.79
C THR A 96 -3.46 2.25 13.95
N TYR A 97 -3.19 1.94 12.69
CA TYR A 97 -4.14 1.21 11.85
C TYR A 97 -4.26 -0.26 12.28
N THR A 98 -5.36 -0.89 11.87
CA THR A 98 -5.55 -2.35 11.85
C THR A 98 -5.44 -2.87 10.43
N GLU A 99 -4.92 -4.09 10.27
CA GLU A 99 -4.86 -4.77 8.98
C GLU A 99 -6.25 -5.32 8.58
N GLN A 100 -6.59 -5.30 7.29
CA GLN A 100 -7.76 -6.02 6.79
C GLN A 100 -7.59 -7.53 6.98
N THR A 101 -8.69 -8.24 7.26
CA THR A 101 -8.69 -9.71 7.30
C THR A 101 -8.78 -10.25 5.88
N LEU A 102 -7.68 -10.83 5.38
CA LEU A 102 -7.68 -11.64 4.15
C LEU A 102 -8.36 -13.00 4.40
N PRO A 103 -8.85 -13.69 3.33
CA PRO A 103 -9.45 -15.03 3.43
C PRO A 103 -8.52 -16.10 4.01
N ASP A 104 -9.07 -17.29 4.28
CA ASP A 104 -8.31 -18.42 4.82
C ASP A 104 -7.43 -19.13 3.76
N VAL A 105 -6.50 -19.96 4.21
CA VAL A 105 -5.56 -20.69 3.34
C VAL A 105 -6.32 -21.62 2.38
N GLY A 106 -5.97 -21.56 1.09
CA GLY A 106 -6.64 -22.29 0.02
C GLY A 106 -7.93 -21.64 -0.52
N VAL A 107 -8.40 -20.54 0.10
CA VAL A 107 -9.57 -19.80 -0.41
C VAL A 107 -9.14 -18.89 -1.56
N ARG A 108 -9.87 -18.97 -2.68
CA ARG A 108 -9.68 -18.11 -3.86
C ARG A 108 -10.60 -16.90 -3.78
N PHE A 109 -10.07 -15.71 -4.06
CA PHE A 109 -10.81 -14.45 -3.94
C PHE A 109 -10.40 -13.43 -5.00
N ASP A 110 -11.30 -12.51 -5.30
CA ASP A 110 -11.13 -11.52 -6.35
C ASP A 110 -10.26 -10.35 -5.86
N VAL A 111 -9.28 -9.92 -6.67
CA VAL A 111 -8.38 -8.83 -6.28
C VAL A 111 -8.07 -7.87 -7.43
N ASN A 112 -7.65 -6.65 -7.08
CA ASN A 112 -6.77 -5.84 -7.94
C ASN A 112 -5.40 -5.74 -7.28
N VAL A 113 -4.34 -5.67 -8.09
CA VAL A 113 -3.04 -5.16 -7.63
C VAL A 113 -3.06 -3.65 -7.75
N THR A 114 -2.76 -2.93 -6.65
CA THR A 114 -2.75 -1.45 -6.61
C THR A 114 -1.35 -0.86 -6.63
N GLN A 115 -0.37 -1.55 -6.05
CA GLN A 115 1.04 -1.17 -6.07
C GLN A 115 1.92 -2.41 -6.28
N VAL A 116 3.02 -2.25 -7.00
CA VAL A 116 4.07 -3.26 -7.16
C VAL A 116 5.35 -2.68 -6.56
N ASP A 117 5.90 -3.29 -5.51
CA ASP A 117 7.27 -2.98 -5.08
C ASP A 117 8.26 -3.77 -5.96
N ARG A 118 7.95 -5.05 -6.23
CA ARG A 118 8.66 -5.95 -7.16
C ARG A 118 7.73 -7.10 -7.59
N PRO A 119 8.04 -7.93 -8.60
CA PRO A 119 7.11 -8.95 -9.13
C PRO A 119 6.69 -10.01 -8.09
N ASP A 120 7.57 -10.32 -7.13
CA ASP A 120 7.29 -11.22 -6.00
C ASP A 120 6.71 -10.51 -4.76
N LEU A 121 6.49 -9.18 -4.80
CA LEU A 121 6.01 -8.39 -3.64
C LEU A 121 5.11 -7.24 -4.11
N VAL A 122 3.80 -7.45 -3.95
CA VAL A 122 2.75 -6.56 -4.44
C VAL A 122 1.80 -6.15 -3.32
N TYR A 123 0.94 -5.19 -3.61
CA TYR A 123 -0.16 -4.79 -2.76
C TYR A 123 -1.48 -5.11 -3.48
N ILE A 124 -2.39 -5.75 -2.76
CA ILE A 124 -3.71 -6.15 -3.27
C ILE A 124 -4.84 -5.48 -2.49
N ILE A 125 -5.89 -5.12 -3.22
CA ILE A 125 -7.22 -4.83 -2.66
C ILE A 125 -8.13 -6.01 -2.98
N GLN A 126 -8.75 -6.59 -1.96
CA GLN A 126 -9.80 -7.60 -2.11
C GLN A 126 -11.08 -6.96 -2.64
N ARG A 127 -11.76 -7.63 -3.57
CA ARG A 127 -13.07 -7.23 -4.09
C ARG A 127 -14.12 -8.29 -3.76
N ALA A 128 -15.35 -7.88 -3.51
CA ALA A 128 -16.48 -8.81 -3.54
C ALA A 128 -16.60 -9.50 -4.89
N SER A 129 -16.58 -10.83 -4.88
CA SER A 129 -16.91 -11.69 -6.02
C SER A 129 -18.28 -11.33 -6.60
N VAL A 130 -18.32 -11.03 -7.90
CA VAL A 130 -19.59 -10.78 -8.60
C VAL A 130 -20.15 -12.12 -9.04
N THR A 131 -20.93 -12.75 -8.16
CA THR A 131 -21.81 -13.86 -8.56
C THR A 131 -23.01 -13.26 -9.30
N GLU A 132 -22.96 -13.24 -10.63
CA GLU A 132 -24.13 -12.90 -11.45
C GLU A 132 -25.20 -13.99 -11.30
N GLY A 133 -26.05 -13.81 -10.29
CA GLY A 133 -27.38 -14.41 -10.19
C GLY A 133 -27.50 -15.92 -10.29
N GLU A 134 -27.22 -16.64 -9.19
CA GLU A 134 -28.08 -17.76 -8.79
C GLU A 134 -28.00 -18.05 -7.29
N THR A 135 -29.07 -18.62 -6.74
CA THR A 135 -29.23 -18.92 -5.31
C THR A 135 -28.80 -20.33 -4.97
N SER A 136 -28.09 -20.50 -3.83
CA SER A 136 -27.70 -21.79 -3.23
C SER A 136 -26.53 -22.46 -3.99
N LEU A 137 -25.55 -23.11 -3.35
CA LEU A 137 -25.48 -23.71 -2.01
C LEU A 137 -24.17 -23.32 -1.29
N SER A 138 -24.05 -23.74 -0.02
CA SER A 138 -22.81 -23.73 0.75
C SER A 138 -21.68 -24.48 0.04
N ASP A 139 -20.71 -23.73 -0.45
CA ASP A 139 -19.37 -24.24 -0.79
C ASP A 139 -18.38 -23.63 0.21
N ASP A 140 -17.52 -24.45 0.80
CA ASP A 140 -16.47 -24.00 1.72
C ASP A 140 -15.36 -23.21 0.99
N SER A 141 -15.41 -23.15 -0.36
CA SER A 141 -14.58 -22.27 -1.19
C SER A 141 -15.04 -20.80 -1.22
N ILE A 142 -16.19 -20.47 -0.61
CA ILE A 142 -16.70 -19.09 -0.57
C ILE A 142 -15.79 -18.22 0.31
N ASP A 143 -15.23 -17.18 -0.33
CA ASP A 143 -14.56 -16.06 0.31
C ASP A 143 -15.39 -15.50 1.48
N ASN A 144 -14.96 -15.82 2.70
CA ASN A 144 -15.63 -15.45 3.94
C ASN A 144 -15.43 -13.99 4.34
N THR A 145 -14.50 -13.27 3.70
CA THR A 145 -14.25 -11.84 3.93
C THR A 145 -14.73 -10.94 2.78
N ALA A 146 -15.29 -11.51 1.70
CA ALA A 146 -15.86 -10.79 0.56
C ALA A 146 -16.87 -9.70 0.96
N PHE A 147 -17.75 -10.00 1.93
CA PHE A 147 -18.77 -9.06 2.38
C PHE A 147 -18.15 -7.90 3.18
N SER A 148 -17.27 -8.18 4.14
CA SER A 148 -16.55 -7.14 4.88
C SER A 148 -15.68 -6.29 3.97
N ALA A 149 -14.97 -6.88 3.00
CA ALA A 149 -14.17 -6.13 2.03
C ALA A 149 -15.03 -5.21 1.14
N TYR A 150 -16.30 -5.54 0.89
CA TYR A 150 -17.22 -4.67 0.16
C TYR A 150 -17.73 -3.51 1.02
N GLU A 151 -18.06 -3.76 2.29
CA GLU A 151 -18.44 -2.71 3.24
C GLU A 151 -17.26 -1.76 3.49
N ASP A 152 -16.07 -2.29 3.77
CA ASP A 152 -14.84 -1.54 3.99
C ASP A 152 -14.47 -0.64 2.77
N LEU A 153 -14.58 -1.15 1.54
CA LEU A 153 -14.35 -0.34 0.33
C LEU A 153 -15.41 0.73 0.10
N THR A 154 -16.64 0.52 0.59
CA THR A 154 -17.70 1.54 0.56
C THR A 154 -17.40 2.63 1.60
N GLU A 155 -17.00 2.26 2.81
CA GLU A 155 -16.55 3.19 3.85
C GLU A 155 -15.28 3.97 3.41
N LEU A 156 -14.34 3.34 2.68
CA LEU A 156 -13.17 4.04 2.12
C LEU A 156 -13.59 5.17 1.17
N TRP A 157 -14.59 4.96 0.33
CA TRP A 157 -15.10 6.01 -0.57
C TRP A 157 -15.73 7.14 0.25
N GLU A 158 -16.66 6.82 1.16
CA GLU A 158 -17.30 7.84 2.01
C GLU A 158 -16.27 8.63 2.85
N LEU A 159 -15.23 7.96 3.36
CA LEU A 159 -14.10 8.56 4.05
C LEU A 159 -13.32 9.50 3.13
N SER A 160 -13.01 9.09 1.90
CA SER A 160 -12.28 9.88 0.91
C SER A 160 -13.00 11.19 0.56
N GLU A 161 -14.31 11.12 0.28
CA GLU A 161 -15.15 12.32 0.04
C GLU A 161 -15.14 13.25 1.26
N ASN A 162 -15.25 12.69 2.47
CA ASN A 162 -15.31 13.45 3.71
C ASN A 162 -13.98 14.17 4.01
N ILE A 163 -12.83 13.48 3.97
CA ILE A 163 -11.53 14.09 4.29
C ILE A 163 -11.06 15.12 3.24
N ASN A 164 -11.58 15.03 2.02
CA ASN A 164 -11.33 15.99 0.94
C ASN A 164 -12.37 17.12 0.84
N SER A 165 -13.41 17.09 1.68
CA SER A 165 -14.43 18.15 1.71
C SER A 165 -13.91 19.46 2.32
N ASP A 166 -14.43 20.58 1.80
CA ASP A 166 -14.08 21.93 2.26
C ASP A 166 -14.34 22.09 3.77
N GLY A 167 -13.28 22.43 4.51
CA GLY A 167 -13.36 22.68 5.95
C GLY A 167 -13.30 21.44 6.86
N PHE A 168 -13.12 20.23 6.33
CA PHE A 168 -12.87 19.04 7.15
C PHE A 168 -11.60 19.22 8.01
N PHE A 169 -10.54 19.72 7.38
CA PHE A 169 -9.34 20.19 8.05
C PHE A 169 -9.40 21.72 8.19
N GLY A 170 -9.19 22.23 9.40
CA GLY A 170 -8.93 23.66 9.61
C GLY A 170 -7.66 24.10 8.90
N GLU A 171 -7.56 25.40 8.60
CA GLU A 171 -6.46 25.99 7.83
C GLU A 171 -5.07 25.64 8.41
N ASP A 172 -4.93 25.67 9.74
CA ASP A 172 -3.71 25.33 10.48
C ASP A 172 -3.55 23.84 10.84
N ALA A 173 -4.38 22.94 10.33
CA ALA A 173 -4.30 21.51 10.66
C ALA A 173 -3.03 20.87 10.05
N LYS A 174 -1.98 20.79 10.86
CA LYS A 174 -0.69 20.13 10.59
C LYS A 174 -0.13 19.49 11.86
N VAL A 175 0.69 18.45 11.71
CA VAL A 175 1.44 17.88 12.84
C VAL A 175 2.69 18.73 13.10
N PRO A 176 3.00 19.09 14.36
CA PRO A 176 4.29 19.74 14.68
C PRO A 176 5.47 18.87 14.22
N SER A 177 6.44 19.46 13.53
CA SER A 177 7.50 18.70 12.84
C SER A 177 8.33 17.79 13.77
N ASN A 178 8.44 18.13 15.06
CA ASN A 178 9.13 17.32 16.08
C ASN A 178 8.28 16.16 16.66
N GLN A 179 6.99 16.08 16.29
CA GLN A 179 6.08 15.00 16.65
C GLN A 179 5.94 13.96 15.53
N VAL A 180 6.20 14.35 14.27
CA VAL A 180 6.25 13.43 13.12
C VAL A 180 7.37 12.41 13.31
N LYS A 181 7.01 11.13 13.37
CA LYS A 181 7.93 10.02 13.67
C LYS A 181 7.57 8.79 12.83
N LYS A 182 8.57 7.94 12.57
CA LYS A 182 8.36 6.63 11.92
C LYS A 182 7.30 5.80 12.67
N GLY A 183 6.38 5.20 11.91
CA GLY A 183 5.27 4.39 12.43
C GLY A 183 4.15 5.20 13.09
N MET A 184 4.03 6.49 12.75
CA MET A 184 2.89 7.35 13.07
C MET A 184 1.86 7.26 11.94
N ALA A 185 0.59 7.02 12.28
CA ALA A 185 -0.53 7.17 11.36
C ALA A 185 -0.83 8.67 11.13
N CYS A 186 -1.12 9.06 9.90
CA CYS A 186 -1.35 10.44 9.51
C CYS A 186 -2.26 10.55 8.28
N ILE A 187 -2.56 11.78 7.88
CA ILE A 187 -3.18 12.08 6.59
C ILE A 187 -2.13 12.83 5.74
N GLY A 188 -1.85 12.31 4.54
CA GLY A 188 -0.93 12.90 3.57
C GLY A 188 -1.68 13.41 2.34
N ARG A 189 -1.09 14.35 1.59
CA ARG A 189 -1.60 14.76 0.26
C ARG A 189 -0.76 14.10 -0.82
N TYR A 190 -1.38 13.31 -1.68
CA TYR A 190 -0.69 12.72 -2.83
C TYR A 190 -0.48 13.78 -3.91
N SER A 191 0.74 13.88 -4.47
CA SER A 191 1.05 14.96 -5.42
C SER A 191 0.36 14.85 -6.78
N SER A 192 0.02 13.63 -7.22
CA SER A 192 -0.46 13.37 -8.58
C SER A 192 -1.88 13.91 -8.84
N ASP A 193 -2.78 13.76 -7.89
CA ASP A 193 -4.18 14.22 -7.94
C ASP A 193 -4.51 15.34 -6.92
N GLY A 194 -3.56 15.64 -6.03
CA GLY A 194 -3.72 16.64 -4.97
C GLY A 194 -4.71 16.25 -3.89
N GLN A 195 -5.22 15.02 -3.83
CA GLN A 195 -6.17 14.58 -2.82
C GLN A 195 -5.47 14.15 -1.52
N LEU A 196 -6.24 14.14 -0.43
CA LEU A 196 -5.83 13.69 0.90
C LEU A 196 -6.17 12.20 1.09
N TYR A 197 -5.26 11.49 1.73
CA TYR A 197 -5.30 10.04 1.91
C TYR A 197 -4.79 9.63 3.29
N ARG A 198 -5.23 8.46 3.76
CA ARG A 198 -4.67 7.82 4.96
C ARG A 198 -3.27 7.31 4.67
N ALA A 199 -2.33 7.60 5.56
CA ALA A 199 -0.92 7.33 5.36
C ALA A 199 -0.20 6.90 6.65
N LEU A 200 0.89 6.15 6.48
CA LEU A 200 1.81 5.76 7.53
C LEU A 200 3.19 6.36 7.25
N VAL A 201 3.80 7.01 8.24
CA VAL A 201 5.18 7.52 8.13
C VAL A 201 6.19 6.37 8.15
N LEU A 202 6.89 6.12 7.03
CA LEU A 202 7.91 5.07 6.88
C LEU A 202 9.30 5.52 7.34
N ARG A 203 9.70 6.75 7.00
CA ARG A 203 10.97 7.41 7.36
C ARG A 203 10.70 8.89 7.59
N VAL A 204 11.50 9.53 8.44
CA VAL A 204 11.54 10.98 8.59
C VAL A 204 12.99 11.43 8.45
N ASP A 205 13.22 12.47 7.67
CA ASP A 205 14.47 13.20 7.58
C ASP A 205 14.20 14.63 8.08
N HIS A 206 14.64 14.91 9.32
CA HIS A 206 14.43 16.22 9.92
C HIS A 206 15.43 17.28 9.46
N GLU A 207 16.52 16.89 8.79
CA GLU A 207 17.54 17.82 8.27
C GLU A 207 17.08 18.36 6.91
N GLU A 208 16.64 17.47 6.03
CA GLU A 208 16.04 17.82 4.72
C GLU A 208 14.57 18.26 4.84
N GLY A 209 13.93 18.07 6.01
CA GLY A 209 12.56 18.51 6.26
C GLY A 209 11.46 17.67 5.59
N VAL A 210 11.78 16.43 5.21
CA VAL A 210 10.91 15.52 4.45
C VAL A 210 10.60 14.21 5.20
N ALA A 211 9.55 13.52 4.79
CA ALA A 211 9.20 12.20 5.29
C ALA A 211 8.69 11.30 4.16
N ASP A 212 9.04 10.02 4.23
CA ASP A 212 8.44 9.01 3.34
C ASP A 212 7.12 8.55 3.96
N LEU A 213 6.05 8.61 3.17
CA LEU A 213 4.74 8.07 3.50
C LEU A 213 4.45 6.81 2.69
N GLU A 214 3.65 5.91 3.27
CA GLU A 214 2.93 4.86 2.56
C GLU A 214 1.43 5.16 2.66
N TYR A 215 0.74 5.30 1.53
CA TYR A 215 -0.70 5.51 1.47
C TYR A 215 -1.39 4.16 1.68
N VAL A 216 -1.81 3.89 2.92
CA VAL A 216 -2.12 2.53 3.42
C VAL A 216 -3.29 1.85 2.71
N ASP A 217 -4.15 2.62 2.06
CA ASP A 217 -5.29 2.11 1.29
C ASP A 217 -4.97 1.77 -0.17
N TYR A 218 -3.72 2.02 -0.61
CA TYR A 218 -3.27 1.79 -2.00
C TYR A 218 -1.88 1.13 -2.10
N GLY A 219 -1.03 1.25 -1.07
CA GLY A 219 0.34 0.72 -1.02
C GLY A 219 1.41 1.64 -1.63
N THR A 220 0.99 2.67 -2.37
CA THR A 220 1.82 3.70 -3.01
C THR A 220 2.65 4.45 -1.97
N LYS A 221 3.86 4.88 -2.33
CA LYS A 221 4.80 5.58 -1.44
C LYS A 221 5.28 6.88 -2.05
N GLU A 222 5.52 7.88 -1.21
CA GLU A 222 5.95 9.21 -1.64
C GLU A 222 6.77 9.90 -0.55
N THR A 223 7.81 10.64 -0.94
CA THR A 223 8.54 11.55 -0.06
C THR A 223 7.87 12.93 -0.10
N VAL A 224 7.33 13.39 1.03
CA VAL A 224 6.61 14.67 1.14
C VAL A 224 7.26 15.61 2.16
N PRO A 225 7.06 16.93 2.09
CA PRO A 225 7.47 17.86 3.14
C PRO A 225 6.78 17.53 4.47
N ILE A 226 7.52 17.52 5.58
CA ILE A 226 6.96 17.21 6.92
C ILE A 226 5.79 18.14 7.27
N GLU A 227 5.86 19.41 6.87
CA GLU A 227 4.82 20.42 7.11
C GLU A 227 3.48 20.17 6.38
N SER A 228 3.48 19.31 5.35
CA SER A 228 2.26 18.91 4.62
C SER A 228 1.44 17.86 5.36
N ILE A 229 2.03 17.19 6.36
CA ILE A 229 1.42 16.06 7.08
C ILE A 229 0.35 16.56 8.04
N LYS A 230 -0.85 16.01 7.89
CA LYS A 230 -2.01 16.33 8.72
C LYS A 230 -2.23 15.25 9.80
N PRO A 231 -2.73 15.63 10.99
CA PRO A 231 -3.07 14.65 12.02
C PRO A 231 -4.24 13.78 11.57
N ILE A 232 -4.21 12.50 11.95
CA ILE A 232 -5.36 11.58 11.78
C ILE A 232 -6.18 11.52 13.08
N SER A 233 -7.48 11.33 12.98
CA SER A 233 -8.38 11.16 14.12
C SER A 233 -8.71 9.68 14.35
N HIS A 234 -9.14 9.31 15.56
CA HIS A 234 -9.59 7.94 15.85
C HIS A 234 -10.71 7.44 14.92
N ALA A 235 -11.58 8.33 14.43
CA ALA A 235 -12.66 7.97 13.52
C ALA A 235 -12.16 7.60 12.11
N LEU A 236 -10.96 8.04 11.72
CA LEU A 236 -10.33 7.66 10.45
C LEU A 236 -9.45 6.39 10.58
N LEU A 237 -9.37 5.81 11.79
CA LEU A 237 -8.63 4.60 12.11
C LEU A 237 -9.55 3.39 12.39
N SER A 238 -10.87 3.56 12.40
CA SER A 238 -11.82 2.45 12.59
C SER A 238 -11.86 1.52 11.39
N LEU A 239 -11.81 2.09 10.18
CA LEU A 239 -11.66 1.35 8.93
C LEU A 239 -10.26 0.69 8.89
N PRO A 240 -10.14 -0.63 8.65
CA PRO A 240 -8.85 -1.29 8.43
C PRO A 240 -8.10 -0.72 7.21
N VAL A 241 -6.79 -0.94 7.09
CA VAL A 241 -6.07 -0.59 5.84
C VAL A 241 -6.57 -1.46 4.70
N GLN A 242 -6.88 -0.85 3.55
CA GLN A 242 -7.53 -1.56 2.45
C GLN A 242 -6.56 -2.26 1.50
N SER A 243 -5.26 -1.90 1.53
CA SER A 243 -4.26 -2.46 0.64
C SER A 243 -3.31 -3.40 1.38
N SER A 244 -3.53 -4.69 1.20
CA SER A 244 -2.73 -5.74 1.84
C SER A 244 -1.45 -6.02 1.05
N LYS A 245 -0.29 -5.82 1.68
CA LYS A 245 1.00 -6.25 1.13
C LYS A 245 1.10 -7.78 1.15
N VAL A 246 1.46 -8.39 0.02
CA VAL A 246 1.56 -9.85 -0.15
C VAL A 246 2.77 -10.23 -1.01
N ARG A 247 3.30 -11.45 -0.81
CA ARG A 247 4.24 -12.08 -1.74
C ARG A 247 3.52 -12.90 -2.79
N VAL A 248 3.95 -12.80 -4.04
CA VAL A 248 3.56 -13.76 -5.07
C VAL A 248 4.47 -14.98 -4.93
N TYR A 249 3.89 -16.15 -4.67
CA TYR A 249 4.59 -17.41 -4.49
C TYR A 249 5.46 -17.78 -5.71
N GLY A 250 6.53 -18.54 -5.50
CA GLY A 250 7.32 -19.19 -6.55
C GLY A 250 8.22 -18.29 -7.41
N LEU A 251 7.94 -16.98 -7.51
CA LEU A 251 8.66 -16.06 -8.38
C LEU A 251 10.07 -15.72 -7.90
N LYS A 252 11.05 -15.82 -8.81
CA LYS A 252 12.45 -15.44 -8.58
C LYS A 252 13.04 -14.69 -9.79
N PRO A 253 13.92 -13.70 -9.57
CA PRO A 253 14.67 -13.05 -10.65
C PRO A 253 15.51 -14.07 -11.44
N ARG A 254 15.48 -13.99 -12.77
CA ARG A 254 16.40 -14.74 -13.63
C ARG A 254 17.84 -14.24 -13.47
N LYS A 255 18.78 -15.15 -13.22
CA LYS A 255 20.21 -14.81 -13.06
C LYS A 255 20.88 -14.35 -14.35
N ASP A 256 20.31 -14.74 -15.48
CA ASP A 256 20.75 -14.44 -16.85
C ASP A 256 19.89 -13.36 -17.53
N ALA A 257 19.09 -12.61 -16.76
CA ALA A 257 18.33 -11.48 -17.28
C ALA A 257 19.26 -10.33 -17.70
N GLU A 258 19.15 -9.91 -18.96
CA GLU A 258 19.73 -8.68 -19.48
C GLU A 258 18.81 -7.49 -19.14
N GLY A 259 19.38 -6.32 -18.83
CA GLY A 259 18.62 -5.11 -18.51
C GLY A 259 19.19 -4.30 -17.34
N LYS A 260 18.59 -3.15 -17.04
CA LYS A 260 18.93 -2.36 -15.85
C LYS A 260 18.25 -3.03 -14.64
N LYS A 261 19.02 -3.43 -13.63
CA LYS A 261 18.46 -3.90 -12.35
C LYS A 261 17.79 -2.76 -11.57
N LEU A 262 16.81 -3.10 -10.75
CA LEU A 262 16.31 -2.20 -9.72
C LEU A 262 17.41 -1.88 -8.69
N HIS A 263 17.26 -0.76 -7.99
CA HIS A 263 18.25 -0.32 -6.98
C HIS A 263 18.34 -1.28 -5.78
N ASP A 264 17.25 -1.96 -5.43
CA ASP A 264 17.08 -2.74 -4.21
C ASP A 264 16.77 -4.23 -4.45
N SER A 265 16.81 -4.71 -5.70
CA SER A 265 16.59 -6.13 -6.02
C SER A 265 17.24 -6.56 -7.34
N ASP A 266 17.37 -7.89 -7.52
CA ASP A 266 17.91 -8.50 -8.74
C ASP A 266 16.96 -8.48 -9.95
N TRP A 267 15.73 -7.98 -9.80
CA TRP A 267 14.78 -7.82 -10.89
C TRP A 267 15.21 -6.70 -11.86
N THR A 268 14.93 -6.86 -13.15
CA THR A 268 15.18 -5.81 -14.16
C THR A 268 13.99 -4.88 -14.31
N VAL A 269 14.24 -3.65 -14.76
CA VAL A 269 13.20 -2.65 -15.11
C VAL A 269 12.28 -3.20 -16.19
N GLU A 270 12.81 -3.96 -17.13
CA GLU A 270 12.08 -4.62 -18.20
C GLU A 270 11.11 -5.68 -17.65
N THR A 271 11.57 -6.57 -16.76
CA THR A 271 10.70 -7.56 -16.10
C THR A 271 9.63 -6.89 -15.23
N MET A 272 9.96 -5.81 -14.54
CA MET A 272 8.99 -5.01 -13.78
C MET A 272 7.87 -4.44 -14.66
N LYS A 273 8.25 -3.87 -15.80
CA LYS A 273 7.29 -3.29 -16.76
C LYS A 273 6.33 -4.36 -17.29
N GLU A 274 6.85 -5.52 -17.70
CA GLU A 274 6.00 -6.59 -18.21
C GLU A 274 5.14 -7.23 -17.12
N PHE A 275 5.63 -7.36 -15.89
CA PHE A 275 4.79 -7.76 -14.76
C PHE A 275 3.66 -6.75 -14.51
N TYR A 276 3.95 -5.45 -14.54
CA TYR A 276 2.95 -4.39 -14.42
C TYR A 276 1.88 -4.51 -15.52
N ASN A 277 2.28 -4.71 -16.78
CA ASN A 277 1.36 -4.97 -17.90
C ASN A 277 0.47 -6.22 -17.67
N MET A 278 0.97 -7.23 -16.95
CA MET A 278 0.19 -8.44 -16.63
C MET A 278 -0.85 -8.21 -15.53
N VAL A 279 -0.64 -7.28 -14.59
CA VAL A 279 -1.51 -7.14 -13.40
C VAL A 279 -2.32 -5.84 -13.34
N ALA A 280 -1.84 -4.76 -13.94
CA ALA A 280 -2.47 -3.44 -13.85
C ALA A 280 -3.84 -3.41 -14.53
N ASN A 281 -4.79 -2.69 -13.90
CA ASN A 281 -6.17 -2.53 -14.37
C ASN A 281 -6.97 -3.83 -14.60
N LYS A 282 -6.49 -4.97 -14.09
CA LYS A 282 -7.18 -6.27 -14.18
C LYS A 282 -7.81 -6.69 -12.85
N ARG A 283 -8.94 -7.40 -12.96
CA ARG A 283 -9.57 -8.13 -11.84
C ARG A 283 -9.04 -9.55 -11.81
N LEU A 284 -7.95 -9.73 -11.08
CA LEU A 284 -7.24 -11.01 -10.91
C LEU A 284 -7.95 -11.89 -9.89
N ILE A 285 -7.42 -13.09 -9.66
CA ILE A 285 -7.78 -13.95 -8.53
C ILE A 285 -6.53 -14.19 -7.70
N ALA A 286 -6.63 -14.11 -6.39
CA ALA A 286 -5.60 -14.52 -5.45
C ALA A 286 -6.03 -15.79 -4.71
N GLU A 287 -5.08 -16.62 -4.30
CA GLU A 287 -5.29 -17.75 -3.39
C GLU A 287 -4.26 -17.68 -2.27
N ILE A 288 -4.70 -17.74 -1.01
CA ILE A 288 -3.78 -17.69 0.12
C ILE A 288 -3.03 -19.03 0.25
N ILE A 289 -1.69 -18.97 0.27
CA ILE A 289 -0.82 -20.13 0.49
C ILE A 289 -0.28 -20.16 1.93
N ASP A 290 0.10 -19.01 2.48
CA ASP A 290 0.64 -18.92 3.85
C ASP A 290 0.34 -17.55 4.48
N LYS A 291 -0.28 -17.56 5.67
CA LYS A 291 -0.53 -16.38 6.54
C LYS A 291 0.30 -16.39 7.84
N THR A 292 1.12 -17.41 8.06
CA THR A 292 2.00 -17.52 9.24
C THR A 292 3.22 -16.63 9.16
N ILE A 293 3.60 -16.22 7.94
CA ILE A 293 4.64 -15.23 7.65
C ILE A 293 4.02 -13.89 7.23
N SER A 294 4.71 -12.80 7.55
CA SER A 294 4.33 -11.44 7.15
C SER A 294 5.35 -10.86 6.14
N PRO A 295 4.91 -10.18 5.07
CA PRO A 295 3.55 -10.23 4.51
C PRO A 295 3.11 -11.68 4.17
N PRO A 296 1.80 -11.96 4.03
CA PRO A 296 1.30 -13.26 3.57
C PRO A 296 1.79 -13.62 2.17
N THR A 297 1.71 -14.90 1.81
CA THR A 297 2.11 -15.41 0.48
C THR A 297 0.89 -15.98 -0.25
N ILE A 298 0.77 -15.62 -1.54
CA ILE A 298 -0.37 -15.97 -2.40
C ILE A 298 0.06 -16.60 -3.72
N HIS A 299 -0.79 -17.44 -4.32
CA HIS A 299 -0.83 -17.55 -5.77
C HIS A 299 -1.62 -16.37 -6.34
N LEU A 300 -1.23 -15.88 -7.51
CA LEU A 300 -1.92 -14.83 -8.25
C LEU A 300 -2.20 -15.34 -9.67
N TYR A 301 -3.44 -15.19 -10.13
CA TYR A 301 -3.93 -15.70 -11.39
C TYR A 301 -4.51 -14.57 -12.26
N ASP A 302 -4.22 -14.60 -13.56
CA ASP A 302 -5.03 -13.87 -14.55
C ASP A 302 -6.35 -14.63 -14.76
N ARG A 303 -7.46 -13.88 -14.79
CA ARG A 303 -8.80 -14.47 -14.79
C ARG A 303 -9.18 -14.96 -16.17
N CYS A 304 -9.50 -16.23 -16.29
CA CYS A 304 -10.02 -16.80 -17.52
C CYS A 304 -11.55 -16.83 -17.49
N LEU A 305 -12.19 -16.06 -18.36
CA LEU A 305 -13.66 -16.08 -18.53
C LEU A 305 -14.17 -17.33 -19.29
N ARG A 306 -13.32 -18.34 -19.47
CA ARG A 306 -13.71 -19.62 -20.07
C ARG A 306 -13.78 -20.66 -18.95
N GLU A 307 -15.00 -21.03 -18.61
CA GLU A 307 -15.29 -22.19 -17.78
C GLU A 307 -15.20 -23.46 -18.62
N ASP A 308 -14.61 -24.52 -18.05
CA ASP A 308 -14.75 -25.87 -18.58
C ASP A 308 -16.22 -26.31 -18.44
N SER A 309 -16.87 -26.58 -19.57
CA SER A 309 -18.28 -26.98 -19.66
C SER A 309 -18.64 -28.31 -18.95
N THR A 310 -17.63 -29.01 -18.44
CA THR A 310 -17.72 -30.29 -17.74
C THR A 310 -17.52 -30.17 -16.23
N THR A 311 -16.68 -29.23 -15.78
CA THR A 311 -16.31 -29.07 -14.35
C THR A 311 -16.82 -27.76 -13.73
N GLY A 312 -17.17 -26.76 -14.54
CA GLY A 312 -17.51 -25.42 -14.08
C GLY A 312 -16.33 -24.60 -13.55
N GLN A 313 -15.10 -25.11 -13.67
CA GLN A 313 -13.91 -24.37 -13.25
C GLN A 313 -13.40 -23.44 -14.36
N THR A 314 -13.01 -22.23 -13.98
CA THR A 314 -12.27 -21.29 -14.82
C THR A 314 -10.83 -21.77 -15.02
N ASP A 315 -10.36 -21.79 -16.26
CA ASP A 315 -8.96 -22.13 -16.62
C ASP A 315 -8.01 -20.95 -16.33
N ASP A 316 -8.02 -20.47 -15.08
CA ASP A 316 -7.27 -19.29 -14.64
C ASP A 316 -5.77 -19.53 -14.66
N VAL A 317 -5.02 -18.60 -15.25
CA VAL A 317 -3.60 -18.81 -15.54
C VAL A 317 -2.74 -18.17 -14.45
N LEU A 318 -1.89 -18.96 -13.79
CA LEU A 318 -0.93 -18.46 -12.82
C LEU A 318 -0.02 -17.39 -13.45
N ILE A 319 0.01 -16.20 -12.85
CA ILE A 319 0.90 -15.10 -13.27
C ILE A 319 2.38 -15.55 -13.23
N GLY A 320 2.75 -16.38 -12.24
CA GLY A 320 4.09 -16.96 -12.16
C GLY A 320 4.47 -17.83 -13.37
N GLN A 321 3.54 -18.66 -13.85
CA GLN A 321 3.72 -19.45 -15.07
C GLN A 321 3.78 -18.55 -16.32
N LEU A 322 2.96 -17.49 -16.39
CA LEU A 322 3.02 -16.51 -17.48
C LEU A 322 4.37 -15.79 -17.53
N MET A 323 4.92 -15.40 -16.38
CA MET A 323 6.27 -14.81 -16.33
C MET A 323 7.35 -15.79 -16.78
N GLN A 324 7.30 -17.05 -16.34
CA GLN A 324 8.25 -18.08 -16.75
C GLN A 324 8.17 -18.39 -18.25
N ASN A 325 6.96 -18.56 -18.79
CA ASN A 325 6.73 -18.84 -20.21
C ASN A 325 7.17 -17.68 -21.12
N ASN A 326 7.06 -16.44 -20.64
CA ASN A 326 7.57 -15.25 -21.34
C ASN A 326 9.05 -14.95 -21.04
N ASN A 327 9.77 -15.88 -20.38
CA ASN A 327 11.19 -15.77 -20.06
C ASN A 327 11.55 -14.56 -19.16
N LEU A 328 10.63 -14.12 -18.30
CA LEU A 328 10.78 -12.95 -17.42
C LEU A 328 11.27 -13.31 -16.01
N ALA A 329 10.96 -14.52 -15.53
CA ALA A 329 11.25 -14.99 -14.18
C ALA A 329 11.60 -16.49 -14.15
N GLU A 330 12.32 -16.91 -13.10
CA GLU A 330 12.30 -18.30 -12.64
C GLU A 330 11.01 -18.49 -11.80
N TYR A 331 10.33 -19.63 -11.95
CA TYR A 331 9.13 -19.97 -11.21
C TYR A 331 9.21 -21.40 -10.67
N GLU A 332 9.05 -21.54 -9.36
CA GLU A 332 9.00 -22.81 -8.63
C GLU A 332 7.58 -23.04 -8.09
N ILE A 333 7.05 -24.25 -8.31
CA ILE A 333 5.73 -24.73 -7.85
C ILE A 333 5.92 -25.62 -6.63
#